data_AF-A0A662GNR1-F1
#
_entry.id   AF-A0A662GNR1-F1
#
_cell.length_a   1.000
_cell.length_b   1.000
_cell.length_c   1.000
_cell.angle_alpha   90.00
_cell.angle_beta   90.00
_cell.angle_gamma   90.00
#
_symmetry.space_group_name_H-M   'P 1'
#
loop_
_entity.id
_entity.type
_entity.pdbx_description
1 polymer ?
#
loop_
_entity_poly.entity_id
_entity_poly.type
_entity_poly.pdbx_seq_one_letter_code
_entity_poly.pdbx_strand_id
1 'polypeptide(L)' 'MLQAEGLEVRGPAADELSPGSLKVTFEFTLAKGLYATMVLREFMKPRDVIAAGF' A
#
# COMPACT_ATOMS: atom_id res chain seq x y z
N MET A 1 -14.39 5.98 -9.25
CA MET A 1 -13.46 6.87 -8.53
C MET A 1 -13.00 6.11 -7.30
N LEU A 2 -11.70 5.89 -7.11
CA LEU A 2 -11.16 5.17 -5.96
C LEU A 2 -11.50 5.96 -4.68
N GLN A 3 -12.41 5.44 -3.85
CA GLN A 3 -12.82 6.08 -2.60
C GLN A 3 -12.18 5.31 -1.44
N ALA A 4 -10.88 5.52 -1.25
CA ALA A 4 -10.26 5.23 0.03
C ALA A 4 -10.53 6.44 0.93
N GLU A 5 -11.19 6.20 2.07
CA GLU A 5 -11.54 7.26 3.02
C GLU A 5 -10.48 7.32 4.13
N GLY A 6 -10.15 8.54 4.56
CA GLY A 6 -9.21 8.77 5.66
C GLY A 6 -7.80 8.22 5.38
N LEU A 7 -7.30 8.34 4.14
CA LEU A 7 -5.98 7.84 3.79
C LEU A 7 -4.88 8.62 4.53
N GLU A 8 -4.18 7.93 5.42
CA GLU A 8 -2.96 8.40 6.05
C GLU A 8 -1.77 7.55 5.61
N VAL A 9 -0.66 8.21 5.27
CA VAL A 9 0.60 7.56 4.92
C VAL A 9 1.66 8.04 5.90
N ARG A 10 2.18 7.11 6.71
CA ARG A 10 3.31 7.40 7.61
C ARG A 10 4.61 7.27 6.83
N GLY A 11 5.59 8.11 7.16
CA GLY A 11 6.89 8.11 6.50
C GLY A 11 7.65 6.77 6.63
N PRO A 12 8.74 6.59 5.88
CA PRO A 12 9.53 5.37 5.93
C PRO A 12 10.07 5.10 7.33
N ALA A 13 9.96 3.85 7.77
CA ALA A 13 10.52 3.35 9.03
C ALA A 13 11.35 2.09 8.78
N ALA A 14 12.22 1.71 9.71
CA ALA A 14 12.94 0.45 9.62
C ALA A 14 11.97 -0.74 9.60
N ASP A 15 12.22 -1.70 8.71
CA ASP A 15 11.47 -2.96 8.67
C ASP A 15 12.07 -3.96 9.66
N GLU A 16 11.31 -4.34 10.68
CA GLU A 16 11.76 -5.29 11.70
C GLU A 16 11.77 -6.74 11.19
N LEU A 17 11.02 -7.04 10.12
CA LEU A 17 10.96 -8.36 9.49
C LEU A 17 12.02 -8.55 8.41
N SER A 18 12.49 -7.45 7.83
CA SER A 18 13.53 -7.43 6.78
C SER A 18 14.68 -6.50 7.17
N PRO A 19 15.67 -6.98 7.95
CA PRO A 19 16.78 -6.15 8.41
C PRO A 19 17.52 -5.45 7.25
N GLY A 20 17.71 -4.13 7.37
CA GLY A 20 18.32 -3.31 6.32
C GLY A 20 17.34 -2.73 5.29
N SER A 21 16.06 -3.13 5.34
CA SER A 21 15.00 -2.58 4.50
C SER A 21 14.17 -1.52 5.23
N LEU A 22 13.41 -0.75 4.44
CA LEU A 22 12.43 0.22 4.95
C LEU A 22 11.02 -0.27 4.68
N LYS A 23 10.10 0.06 5.58
CA LYS A 23 8.65 -0.12 5.43
C LYS A 23 7.93 1.22 5.39
N VAL A 24 6.73 1.24 4.83
CA VAL A 24 5.79 2.37 4.83
C VAL A 24 4.45 1.87 5.39
N THR A 25 3.82 2.63 6.28
CA THR A 25 2.53 2.28 6.87
C THR A 25 1.42 3.11 6.24
N PHE A 26 0.39 2.42 5.74
CA PHE A 26 -0.83 3.01 5.21
C PHE A 26 -1.99 2.70 6.14
N GLU A 27 -2.84 3.69 6.39
CA GLU A 27 -4.08 3.54 7.13
C GLU A 27 -5.20 4.15 6.29
N PHE A 28 -6.26 3.38 6.01
CA PHE A 28 -7.40 3.83 5.21
C PHE A 28 -8.58 2.88 5.38
N THR A 29 -9.78 3.37 5.08
CA THR A 29 -11.01 2.55 5.02
C THR A 29 -11.46 2.36 3.58
N LEU A 30 -11.97 1.17 3.26
CA LEU A 30 -12.54 0.83 1.96
C LEU A 30 -14.02 0.51 2.08
N ALA A 31 -14.80 1.04 1.14
CA ALA A 31 -16.18 0.59 0.95
C ALA A 31 -16.24 -0.88 0.52
N LYS A 32 -17.38 -1.54 0.81
CA LYS A 32 -17.60 -2.95 0.45
C LYS A 32 -17.43 -3.16 -1.06
N GLY A 33 -16.66 -4.19 -1.42
CA GLY A 33 -16.39 -4.55 -2.82
C GLY A 33 -15.17 -3.85 -3.43
N LEU A 34 -14.50 -2.96 -2.68
CA LEU A 34 -13.21 -2.42 -3.07
C LEU A 34 -12.06 -3.26 -2.48
N TYR A 35 -10.92 -3.26 -3.17
CA TYR A 35 -9.74 -4.03 -2.80
C TYR A 35 -8.58 -3.11 -2.42
N ALA A 36 -7.86 -3.46 -1.36
CA ALA A 36 -6.67 -2.72 -0.89
C ALA A 36 -5.59 -2.62 -1.98
N THR A 37 -5.47 -3.64 -2.81
CA THR A 37 -4.52 -3.69 -3.94
C THR A 37 -4.71 -2.54 -4.93
N MET A 38 -5.94 -2.05 -5.14
CA MET A 38 -6.18 -0.90 -6.00
C MET A 38 -5.55 0.38 -5.46
N VAL A 39 -5.59 0.59 -4.13
CA VAL A 39 -4.93 1.73 -3.48
C VAL A 39 -3.42 1.56 -3.52
N LEU A 40 -2.94 0.38 -3.11
CA LEU A 40 -1.51 0.10 -3.01
C LEU A 40 -0.80 0.20 -4.38
N ARG A 41 -1.44 -0.24 -5.47
CA ARG A 41 -0.87 -0.15 -6.82
C ARG A 41 -0.58 1.29 -7.25
N GLU A 42 -1.42 2.24 -6.90
CA GLU A 42 -1.23 3.66 -7.24
C GLU A 42 -0.02 4.27 -6.51
N PHE A 43 0.28 3.77 -5.30
CA PHE A 43 1.45 4.20 -4.52
C PHE A 43 2.72 3.48 -4.94
N MET A 44 2.66 2.15 -5.05
CA MET A 44 3.84 1.32 -5.33
C MET A 44 4.28 1.42 -6.79
N LYS A 45 3.35 1.72 -7.70
CA LYS A 45 3.57 1.76 -9.17
C LYS A 45 4.52 0.66 -9.65
N PRO A 46 4.27 -0.62 -9.29
CA PRO A 46 5.20 -1.69 -9.59
C PRO A 46 5.37 -1.80 -11.11
N ARG A 47 6.62 -1.94 -11.56
CA ARG A 47 6.95 -2.10 -12.99
C ARG A 47 6.32 -3.36 -13.58
N ASP A 48 6.22 -4.41 -12.77
CA ASP A 48 5.54 -5.66 -13.07
C ASP A 48 4.52 -5.94 -11.97
N VAL A 49 3.24 -5.87 -12.32
CA VAL A 49 2.12 -6.07 -11.39
C VAL A 49 1.96 -7.53 -10.98
N ILE A 50 2.27 -8.47 -11.88
CA ILE A 50 2.10 -9.92 -11.64
C ILE A 50 3.21 -10.39 -10.69
N ALA A 51 4.46 -10.04 -10.98
CA ALA A 51 5.59 -10.41 -10.12
C ALA A 51 5.49 -9.80 -8.72
N ALA A 52 4.83 -8.65 -8.60
CA ALA A 52 4.58 -7.99 -7.32
C ALA A 52 3.40 -8.57 -6.52
N GLY A 53 2.69 -9.58 -7.05
CA GLY A 53 1.64 -10.31 -6.34
C GLY A 53 0.28 -9.62 -6.28
N PHE A 54 -0.02 -8.76 -7.26
CA PHE A 54 -1.32 -8.08 -7.41
C PHE A 54 -2.24 -8.77 -8.40
#